data_AF-A0A8S9RWT3-F1
#
_entry.id   AF-A0A8S9RWT3-F1
#
_cell.length_a   1.000
_cell.length_b   1.000
_cell.length_c   1.000
_cell.angle_alpha   90.00
_cell.angle_beta   90.00
_cell.angle_gamma   90.00
#
_symmetry.space_group_name_H-M   'P 1'
#
loop_
_entity.id
_entity.type
_entity.pdbx_description
1 polymer ?
#
loop_
_entity_poly.entity_id
_entity_poly.type
_entity_poly.pdbx_seq_one_letter_code
_entity_poly.pdbx_strand_id
1 'polypeptide(L)'
;MRQLSDFYIEQVAIRSLSDADPPRLDSKSVVVYMVYKDLAKDRLGEPCYRKAIIRRVYEESSRSLTFQGKHWSFSEEKEKKKKKKDKKRFALLKKRLGVCGAWRLGIDVYRKRGIRSSSSNRRLMSYNR
;
A
#
# COMPACT_ATOMS: atom_id res chain seq x y z
N MET A 1 21.04 -18.58 -11.62
CA MET A 1 20.33 -19.24 -10.50
C MET A 1 20.13 -18.18 -9.42
N ARG A 2 18.94 -18.05 -8.80
CA ARG A 2 18.71 -17.10 -7.69
C ARG A 2 19.06 -17.77 -6.38
N GLN A 3 19.82 -17.11 -5.52
CA GLN A 3 20.17 -17.61 -4.19
C GLN A 3 19.33 -16.92 -3.13
N LEU A 4 19.08 -17.60 -2.00
CA LEU A 4 18.35 -16.98 -0.88
C LEU A 4 19.14 -15.82 -0.26
N SER A 5 20.47 -15.87 -0.34
CA SER A 5 21.38 -14.78 0.05
C SER A 5 21.18 -13.49 -0.76
N ASP A 6 20.52 -13.56 -1.91
CA ASP A 6 20.20 -12.38 -2.73
C ASP A 6 19.01 -11.60 -2.15
N PHE A 7 18.38 -12.06 -1.07
CA PHE A 7 17.24 -11.39 -0.46
C PHE A 7 17.58 -10.87 0.94
N TYR A 8 17.27 -9.59 1.17
CA TYR A 8 17.44 -8.96 2.47
C TYR A 8 16.07 -8.58 3.05
N ILE A 9 15.70 -9.16 4.18
CA ILE A 9 14.45 -8.84 4.87
C ILE A 9 14.62 -7.50 5.60
N GLU A 10 13.76 -6.54 5.27
CA GLU A 10 13.83 -5.19 5.84
C GLU A 10 12.81 -5.00 6.97
N GLN A 11 11.58 -5.47 6.78
CA GLN A 11 10.51 -5.36 7.78
C GLN A 11 9.62 -6.59 7.75
N VAL A 12 9.19 -7.02 8.93
CA VAL A 12 8.21 -8.10 9.10
C VAL A 12 7.17 -7.69 10.13
N ALA A 13 5.91 -7.95 9.82
CA ALA A 13 4.82 -7.88 10.78
C ALA A 13 4.03 -9.17 10.74
N ILE A 14 3.61 -9.64 11.92
CA ILE A 14 2.83 -10.88 12.07
C ILE A 14 1.49 -10.50 12.63
N ARG A 15 0.43 -11.02 12.02
CA ARG A 15 -0.93 -10.95 12.53
C ARG A 15 -1.40 -12.36 12.83
N SER A 16 -1.79 -12.61 14.07
CA SER A 16 -2.47 -13.84 14.43
C SER A 16 -3.92 -13.79 13.92
N LEU A 17 -4.43 -14.93 13.44
CA LEU A 17 -5.84 -15.08 13.06
C LEU A 17 -6.70 -15.63 14.20
N SER A 18 -6.07 -16.30 15.17
CA SER A 18 -6.67 -16.49 16.50
C SER A 18 -6.33 -15.27 17.35
N ASP A 19 -7.25 -14.71 18.13
CA ASP A 19 -7.10 -13.48 18.93
C ASP A 19 -6.08 -13.57 20.10
N ALA A 20 -4.97 -14.28 19.90
CA ALA A 20 -3.84 -14.35 20.81
C ALA A 20 -2.96 -13.10 20.63
N ASP A 21 -2.95 -12.23 21.64
CA ASP A 21 -2.02 -11.12 21.79
C ASP A 21 -0.94 -11.45 22.84
N PRO A 22 0.35 -11.22 22.55
CA PRO A 22 0.91 -10.77 21.27
C PRO A 22 0.89 -11.88 20.20
N PRO A 23 0.84 -11.51 18.89
CA PRO A 23 0.81 -12.48 17.81
C PRO A 23 2.11 -13.28 17.76
N ARG A 24 1.99 -14.60 17.83
CA ARG A 24 3.15 -15.50 17.79
C ARG A 24 3.26 -16.21 16.45
N LEU A 25 4.50 -16.49 16.03
CA LEU A 25 4.74 -17.21 14.78
C LEU A 25 4.34 -18.68 14.88
N ASP A 26 4.25 -19.28 16.06
CA ASP A 26 3.83 -20.66 16.30
C ASP A 26 2.30 -20.82 16.38
N SER A 27 1.51 -19.73 16.43
CA SER A 27 0.05 -19.77 16.40
C SER A 27 -0.49 -20.56 15.19
N LYS A 28 -1.53 -21.38 15.39
CA LYS A 28 -2.08 -22.26 14.34
C LYS A 28 -2.27 -21.56 12.99
N SER A 29 -2.82 -20.35 13.01
CA SER A 29 -3.08 -19.56 11.80
C SER A 29 -2.52 -18.15 11.93
N VAL A 30 -1.66 -17.76 10.99
CA VAL A 30 -0.98 -16.45 10.98
C VAL A 30 -0.94 -15.85 9.58
N VAL A 31 -0.90 -14.52 9.52
CA VAL A 31 -0.59 -13.76 8.32
C VAL A 31 0.71 -13.01 8.55
N VAL A 32 1.69 -13.25 7.69
CA VAL A 32 2.99 -12.59 7.71
C VAL A 32 3.02 -11.55 6.60
N TYR A 33 3.29 -10.31 6.96
CA TYR A 33 3.56 -9.21 6.04
C TYR A 33 5.06 -8.99 6.01
N MET A 34 5.66 -9.01 4.82
CA MET A 34 7.11 -8.83 4.66
C MET A 34 7.40 -7.72 3.67
N VAL A 35 8.41 -6.92 3.99
CA VAL A 35 9.11 -6.02 3.07
C VAL A 35 10.54 -6.52 2.97
N TYR A 36 11.03 -6.73 1.76
CA TYR A 36 12.35 -7.28 1.50
C TYR A 36 12.96 -6.68 0.23
N LYS A 37 14.28 -6.63 0.18
CA LYS A 37 15.05 -6.21 -0.99
C LYS A 37 15.47 -7.45 -1.77
N ASP A 38 15.28 -7.40 -3.08
CA ASP A 38 15.89 -8.33 -4.04
C ASP A 38 17.19 -7.69 -4.51
N LEU A 39 18.31 -8.17 -4.00
CA LEU A 39 19.67 -7.71 -4.30
C LEU A 39 20.18 -8.27 -5.63
N ALA A 40 19.49 -9.27 -6.20
CA ALA A 40 19.78 -9.71 -7.55
C ALA A 40 19.55 -8.51 -8.48
N LYS A 41 20.64 -8.03 -9.08
CA LYS A 41 20.66 -6.86 -9.98
C LYS A 41 19.44 -6.91 -10.89
N ASP A 42 18.57 -5.90 -10.79
CA ASP A 42 17.55 -5.71 -11.79
C ASP A 42 18.21 -5.25 -13.11
N ARG A 43 17.42 -4.95 -14.15
CA ARG A 43 17.97 -4.49 -15.43
C ARG A 43 18.79 -3.18 -15.33
N LEU A 44 18.65 -2.43 -14.24
CA LEU A 44 19.38 -1.20 -13.93
C LEU A 44 20.48 -1.39 -12.88
N GLY A 45 20.64 -2.60 -12.31
CA GLY A 45 21.66 -2.90 -11.32
C GLY A 45 21.32 -2.46 -9.89
N GLU A 46 20.11 -1.92 -9.66
CA GLU A 46 19.68 -1.45 -8.34
C GLU A 46 18.88 -2.53 -7.59
N PRO A 47 18.99 -2.60 -6.25
CA PRO A 47 18.15 -3.47 -5.43
C PRO A 47 16.65 -3.13 -5.59
N CYS A 48 15.83 -4.13 -5.86
CA CYS A 48 14.39 -3.94 -6.01
C CYS A 48 13.65 -4.22 -4.71
N TYR A 49 12.92 -3.24 -4.20
CA TYR A 49 12.03 -3.42 -3.04
C TYR A 49 10.80 -4.23 -3.41
N ARG A 50 10.52 -5.25 -2.61
CA ARG A 50 9.39 -6.16 -2.76
C ARG A 50 8.61 -6.24 -1.47
N LYS A 51 7.32 -6.53 -1.62
CA LYS A 51 6.45 -6.82 -0.48
C LYS A 51 5.75 -8.15 -0.73
N ALA A 52 5.56 -8.91 0.34
CA ALA A 52 4.84 -10.17 0.32
C ALA A 52 3.84 -10.24 1.47
N ILE A 53 2.73 -10.93 1.22
CA ILE A 53 1.78 -11.35 2.24
C ILE A 53 1.67 -12.86 2.15
N ILE A 54 1.93 -13.54 3.27
CA ILE A 54 1.91 -14.99 3.36
C ILE A 54 0.91 -15.36 4.47
N ARG A 55 -0.11 -16.14 4.12
CA ARG A 55 -1.04 -16.74 5.07
C ARG A 55 -0.62 -18.18 5.32
N ARG A 56 -0.38 -18.52 6.59
CA ARG A 56 -0.15 -19.88 7.05
C ARG A 56 -1.36 -20.33 7.86
N VAL A 57 -1.86 -21.53 7.57
CA VAL A 57 -2.95 -22.16 8.33
C VAL A 57 -2.55 -23.59 8.64
N TYR A 58 -2.55 -23.93 9.93
CA TYR A 58 -2.45 -25.29 10.42
C TYR A 58 -3.84 -25.78 10.85
N GLU A 59 -4.29 -26.86 10.25
CA GLU A 59 -5.58 -27.51 10.52
C GLU A 59 -5.32 -28.78 11.34
N GLU A 60 -5.76 -28.80 12.60
CA GLU A 60 -5.48 -29.92 13.52
C GLU A 60 -6.18 -31.22 13.12
N SER A 61 -7.41 -31.11 12.61
CA SER A 61 -8.24 -32.26 12.23
C SER A 61 -7.57 -33.11 11.14
N SER A 62 -6.94 -32.46 10.17
CA SER A 62 -6.22 -33.09 9.07
C SER A 62 -4.70 -33.13 9.28
N ARG A 63 -4.20 -32.55 10.39
CA ARG A 63 -2.78 -32.31 10.65
C ARG A 63 -2.04 -31.66 9.48
N SER A 64 -2.73 -30.81 8.72
CA SER A 64 -2.21 -30.24 7.48
C SER A 64 -1.73 -28.80 7.67
N LEU A 65 -0.61 -28.46 7.03
CA LEU A 65 -0.04 -27.13 7.02
C LEU A 65 -0.12 -26.54 5.61
N THR A 66 -0.81 -25.41 5.47
CA THR A 66 -0.98 -24.75 4.17
C THR A 66 -0.39 -23.35 4.18
N PHE A 67 0.25 -23.00 3.06
CA PHE A 67 0.78 -21.67 2.80
C PHE A 67 0.14 -21.09 1.56
N GLN A 68 -0.37 -19.87 1.66
CA GLN A 68 -0.88 -19.10 0.53
C GLN A 68 -0.20 -17.74 0.52
N GLY A 69 0.47 -17.40 -0.57
CA GLY A 69 1.25 -16.19 -0.66
C GLY A 69 0.94 -15.39 -1.91
N LYS A 70 1.03 -14.06 -1.79
CA LYS A 70 1.15 -13.16 -2.94
C LYS A 70 2.32 -12.22 -2.71
N HIS A 71 3.05 -11.92 -3.77
CA HIS A 71 4.13 -10.93 -3.74
C HIS A 71 3.93 -9.90 -4.86
N TRP A 72 4.48 -8.72 -4.66
CA TRP A 72 4.46 -7.65 -5.64
C TRP A 72 5.81 -6.93 -5.67
N SER A 73 6.28 -6.68 -6.88
CA SER A 73 7.46 -5.84 -7.14
C SER A 73 7.05 -4.37 -7.13
N PHE A 74 7.67 -3.56 -6.28
CA PHE A 74 7.53 -2.13 -6.36
C PHE A 74 8.63 -1.59 -7.27
N SER A 75 8.26 -1.20 -8.49
CA SER A 75 9.15 -0.40 -9.34
C SER A 75 8.59 1.02 -9.32
N GLU A 76 9.37 1.96 -8.78
CA GLU A 76 8.99 3.37 -8.79
C GLU A 76 8.66 3.86 -10.20
N GLU A 77 9.39 3.35 -11.19
CA GLU A 77 9.20 3.71 -12.59
C GLU A 77 7.83 3.24 -13.12
N LYS A 78 7.43 2.00 -12.78
CA LYS A 78 6.09 1.47 -13.12
C LYS A 78 5.00 2.25 -12.40
N GLU A 79 5.22 2.67 -11.17
CA GLU A 79 4.25 3.45 -10.40
C GLU A 79 4.11 4.89 -10.95
N LYS A 80 5.22 5.53 -11.31
CA LYS A 80 5.25 6.84 -12.01
C LYS A 80 4.51 6.75 -13.36
N LYS A 81 4.74 5.69 -14.14
CA LYS A 81 4.04 5.43 -15.41
C LYS A 81 2.53 5.20 -15.20
N LYS A 82 2.14 4.43 -14.17
CA LYS A 82 0.73 4.20 -13.80
C LYS A 82 0.04 5.50 -13.38
N LYS A 83 0.64 6.29 -12.49
CA LYS A 83 0.14 7.61 -12.07
C LYS A 83 -0.04 8.57 -13.25
N LYS A 84 0.93 8.60 -14.20
CA LYS A 84 0.78 9.39 -15.45
C LYS A 84 -0.40 8.92 -16.29
N LYS A 85 -0.58 7.59 -16.46
CA LYS A 85 -1.71 7.02 -17.21
C LYS A 85 -3.05 7.34 -16.56
N ASP A 86 -3.14 7.22 -15.24
CA ASP A 86 -4.35 7.50 -14.47
C ASP A 86 -4.72 9.00 -14.54
N LYS A 87 -3.73 9.90 -14.45
CA LYS A 87 -3.94 11.34 -14.68
C LYS A 87 -4.52 11.63 -16.07
N LYS A 88 -3.96 11.01 -17.12
CA LYS A 88 -4.48 11.15 -18.49
C LYS A 88 -5.92 10.63 -18.61
N ARG A 89 -6.21 9.46 -18.04
CA ARG A 89 -7.55 8.85 -18.05
C ARG A 89 -8.56 9.72 -17.32
N PHE A 90 -8.18 10.27 -16.17
CA PHE A 90 -9.02 11.16 -15.38
C PHE A 90 -9.27 12.50 -16.08
N ALA A 91 -8.26 13.07 -16.75
CA ALA A 91 -8.43 14.27 -17.57
C ALA A 91 -9.40 14.04 -18.73
N LEU A 92 -9.33 12.89 -19.40
CA LEU A 92 -10.27 12.52 -20.46
C LEU A 92 -11.70 12.36 -19.92
N LEU A 93 -11.85 11.73 -18.75
CA LEU A 93 -13.15 11.58 -18.10
C LEU A 93 -13.77 12.95 -17.77
N LYS A 94 -12.99 13.89 -17.21
CA LYS A 94 -13.45 15.26 -16.94
C LYS A 94 -13.95 15.97 -18.20
N LYS A 95 -13.22 15.85 -19.32
CA LYS A 95 -13.64 16.40 -20.61
C LYS A 95 -14.98 15.83 -21.08
N ARG A 96 -15.17 14.50 -21.00
CA ARG A 96 -16.43 13.85 -21.40
C ARG A 96 -17.63 14.26 -20.55
N LEU A 97 -17.40 14.54 -19.27
CA LEU A 97 -18.44 14.98 -18.35
C LEU A 97 -18.71 16.49 -18.42
N GLY A 98 -18.05 17.23 -19.32
CA GLY A 98 -18.17 18.68 -19.42
C GLY A 98 -17.63 19.43 -18.19
N VAL A 99 -16.86 18.78 -17.33
CA VAL A 99 -16.35 19.35 -16.08
C VAL A 99 -15.09 20.16 -16.38
N CYS A 100 -15.26 21.47 -16.56
CA CYS A 100 -14.18 22.44 -16.70
C CYS A 100 -13.72 22.94 -15.30
N GLY A 101 -12.43 22.81 -14.99
CA GLY A 101 -11.82 23.36 -13.77
C GLY A 101 -11.61 22.37 -12.60
N ALA A 102 -11.21 22.93 -11.46
CA ALA A 102 -10.80 22.22 -10.24
C ALA A 102 -11.98 21.65 -9.44
N TRP A 103 -13.05 21.19 -10.10
CA TRP A 103 -14.06 20.38 -9.45
C TRP A 103 -13.39 19.12 -8.90
N ARG A 104 -13.21 19.11 -7.58
CA ARG A 104 -12.83 17.91 -6.83
C ARG A 104 -14.10 17.08 -6.76
N LEU A 105 -14.22 16.07 -7.61
CA LEU A 105 -15.12 14.95 -7.32
C LEU A 105 -14.80 14.51 -5.89
N GLY A 106 -15.80 14.62 -5.01
CA GLY A 106 -15.68 14.52 -3.55
C GLY A 106 -15.30 13.14 -3.04
N ILE A 107 -14.21 12.55 -3.54
CA ILE A 107 -13.56 11.41 -2.91
C ILE A 107 -12.94 11.84 -1.56
N ASP A 108 -12.62 13.14 -1.41
CA ASP A 108 -12.17 13.73 -0.13
C ASP A 108 -13.29 13.84 0.93
N VAL A 109 -14.57 13.68 0.56
CA VAL A 109 -15.69 13.78 1.52
C VAL A 109 -15.63 12.65 2.55
N TYR A 110 -15.11 11.47 2.18
CA TYR A 110 -14.93 10.35 3.10
C TYR A 110 -13.66 10.46 3.96
N ARG A 111 -12.69 11.31 3.59
CA ARG A 111 -11.43 11.43 4.33
C ARG A 111 -11.46 12.48 5.45
N LYS A 112 -12.40 13.43 5.42
CA LYS A 112 -12.50 14.54 6.38
C LYS A 112 -13.47 14.34 7.55
N ARG A 113 -13.94 13.11 7.82
CA ARG A 113 -14.71 12.81 9.05
C ARG A 113 -13.84 12.45 10.26
N GLY A 114 -12.53 12.49 10.13
CA GLY A 114 -11.59 12.42 11.25
C GLY A 114 -10.70 13.65 11.26
N ILE A 115 -11.03 14.62 12.12
CA ILE A 115 -10.17 15.57 12.84
C ILE A 115 -11.03 16.83 13.12
N ARG A 116 -11.61 16.83 14.32
CA ARG A 116 -12.00 18.04 15.04
C ARG A 116 -10.73 18.83 15.34
N SER A 117 -10.70 20.11 14.94
CA SER A 117 -10.10 21.17 15.76
C SER A 117 -10.41 22.53 15.15
N SER A 118 -11.14 23.31 15.94
CA SER A 118 -11.38 24.74 15.84
C SER A 118 -10.09 25.56 15.82
N SER A 119 -10.05 26.62 15.01
CA SER A 119 -9.61 27.95 15.47
C SER A 119 -9.74 28.97 14.35
N SER A 120 -10.59 29.94 14.59
CA SER A 120 -10.81 31.18 13.87
C SER A 120 -9.50 31.92 13.57
N ASN A 121 -9.35 32.45 12.35
CA ASN A 121 -8.63 33.71 12.13
C ASN A 121 -9.09 34.36 10.83
N ARG A 122 -10.05 35.28 10.96
CA ARG A 122 -10.43 36.23 9.92
C ARG A 122 -9.43 37.39 9.99
N ARG A 123 -8.57 37.55 8.97
CA ARG A 123 -7.86 38.81 8.71
C ARG A 123 -8.48 39.51 7.51
N LEU A 124 -8.81 40.78 7.76
CA LEU A 124 -9.32 41.81 6.88
C LEU A 124 -8.36 42.17 5.75
N MET A 125 -8.90 42.57 4.59
CA MET A 125 -8.37 43.55 3.62
C MET A 125 -9.60 43.96 2.75
N SER A 126 -10.40 44.94 3.16
CA SER A 126 -10.38 46.34 2.70
C SER A 126 -10.47 46.52 1.17
N TYR A 127 -11.65 46.93 0.71
CA TYR A 127 -11.92 47.52 -0.61
C TYR A 127 -11.27 48.90 -0.70
N ASN A 128 -10.58 49.20 -1.81
CA ASN A 128 -10.35 50.58 -2.24
C ASN A 128 -11.12 50.86 -3.52
N ARG A 129 -11.72 52.04 -3.55
CA ARG A 129 -12.34 52.67 -4.72
C ARG A 129 -11.27 53.41 -5.50
#